data_AF-A0A9E0CZ01-F1
#
_entry.id   AF-A0A9E0CZ01-F1
#
_cell.length_a   1.000
_cell.length_b   1.000
_cell.length_c   1.000
_cell.angle_alpha   90.00
_cell.angle_beta   90.00
_cell.angle_gamma   90.00
#
_symmetry.space_group_name_H-M   'P 1'
#
loop_
_entity.id
_entity.type
_entity.pdbx_description
1 polymer ?
#
loop_
_entity_poly.entity_id
_entity_poly.type
_entity_poly.pdbx_seq_one_letter_code
_entity_poly.pdbx_strand_id
1 'polypeptide(L)'
;YQDGHRSPNNAQREDEGVSKAWLHHKGRNKHHFEYWIDYDVDGNSTILAGMKMPVKYVAEMFCDRVAASRIYNKDKYKDSDPLDYYIKGLGHYIMHPETDELLHNLLKMLADKGEEYTFAYIKANVLKKKKKGGL
;
A
#
# COMPACT_ATOMS: atom_id res chain seq x y z
N TYR A 1 -4.21 -5.52 23.01
CA TYR A 1 -5.62 -5.13 23.21
C TYR A 1 -5.76 -4.49 24.57
N GLN A 2 -6.49 -3.39 24.68
CA GLN A 2 -6.87 -2.81 25.97
C GLN A 2 -8.09 -3.63 26.43
N ASP A 3 -7.90 -4.44 27.47
CA ASP A 3 -8.91 -5.32 28.07
C ASP A 3 -9.37 -6.51 27.21
N GLY A 4 -8.57 -6.96 26.24
CA GLY A 4 -8.85 -8.16 25.44
C GLY A 4 -9.95 -8.01 24.37
N HIS A 5 -10.69 -6.90 24.36
CA HIS A 5 -11.84 -6.71 23.47
C HIS A 5 -11.66 -5.59 22.44
N ARG A 6 -10.75 -4.63 22.67
CA ARG A 6 -10.59 -3.46 21.78
C ARG A 6 -9.13 -3.06 21.54
N SER A 7 -8.89 -2.48 20.36
CA SER A 7 -7.59 -1.91 20.00
C SER A 7 -7.26 -0.75 20.93
N PRO A 8 -6.01 -0.65 21.46
CA PRO A 8 -5.59 0.51 22.26
C PRO A 8 -5.78 1.85 21.53
N ASN A 9 -5.73 1.84 20.20
CA ASN A 9 -5.98 3.03 19.39
C ASN A 9 -7.45 3.49 19.41
N ASN A 10 -8.41 2.59 19.66
CA ASN A 10 -9.83 2.98 19.79
C ASN A 10 -10.08 3.67 21.13
N ALA A 11 -9.55 3.12 22.21
CA ALA A 11 -9.66 3.73 23.54
C ALA A 11 -9.04 5.14 23.56
N GLN A 12 -7.88 5.31 22.92
CA GLN A 12 -7.26 6.62 22.79
C GLN A 12 -8.09 7.60 21.95
N ARG A 13 -8.74 7.14 20.87
CA ARG A 13 -9.63 8.00 20.06
C ARG A 13 -10.86 8.45 20.82
N GLU A 14 -11.40 7.61 21.70
CA GLU A 14 -12.56 7.95 22.54
C GLU A 14 -12.18 9.00 23.61
N ASP A 15 -10.98 8.91 24.17
CA ASP A 15 -10.50 9.79 25.25
C ASP A 15 -9.91 11.11 24.72
N GLU A 16 -9.04 11.05 23.71
CA GLU A 16 -8.31 12.21 23.18
C GLU A 16 -8.94 12.78 21.89
N GLY A 17 -9.99 12.16 21.37
CA GLY A 17 -10.61 12.50 20.08
C GLY A 17 -9.80 12.07 18.84
N VAL A 18 -8.54 11.65 19.03
CA VAL A 18 -7.59 11.27 17.97
C VAL A 18 -6.71 10.12 18.47
N SER A 19 -6.20 9.27 17.58
CA SER A 19 -5.12 8.34 17.93
C SER A 19 -3.79 8.96 17.56
N LYS A 20 -2.88 9.13 18.52
CA LYS A 20 -1.50 9.60 18.25
C LYS A 20 -0.77 8.64 17.31
N ALA A 21 -1.02 7.33 17.43
CA ALA A 21 -0.47 6.34 16.51
C ALA A 21 -1.01 6.53 15.08
N TRP A 22 -2.30 6.84 14.90
CA TRP A 22 -2.88 7.17 13.60
C TRP A 22 -2.33 8.48 13.02
N LEU A 23 -2.14 9.52 13.84
CA LEU A 23 -1.50 10.77 13.40
C LEU A 23 -0.05 10.55 12.97
N HIS A 24 0.69 9.71 13.70
CA HIS A 24 2.06 9.34 13.33
C HIS A 24 2.10 8.49 12.05
N HIS A 25 1.07 7.66 11.81
CA HIS A 25 0.95 6.83 10.61
C HIS A 25 0.61 7.65 9.36
N LYS A 26 -0.21 8.71 9.51
CA LYS A 26 -0.67 9.57 8.41
C LYS A 26 0.51 10.37 7.83
N GLY A 27 0.85 10.11 6.55
CA GLY A 27 1.83 10.89 5.80
C GLY A 27 3.29 10.69 6.18
N ARG A 28 3.64 9.67 6.98
CA ARG A 28 5.05 9.36 7.37
C ARG A 28 5.52 7.98 6.91
N ASN A 29 4.59 7.11 6.53
CA ASN A 29 4.92 5.77 6.08
C ASN A 29 5.22 5.74 4.59
N LYS A 30 6.46 5.41 4.25
CA LYS A 30 6.96 5.37 2.88
C LYS A 30 6.27 4.34 2.00
N HIS A 31 5.61 3.34 2.58
CA HIS A 31 4.79 2.41 1.80
C HIS A 31 3.39 2.95 1.49
N HIS A 32 2.92 4.05 2.08
CA HIS A 32 1.66 4.71 1.66
C HIS A 32 1.96 5.70 0.54
N PHE A 33 1.14 5.74 -0.51
CA PHE A 33 1.41 6.56 -1.70
C PHE A 33 1.26 8.05 -1.40
N GLU A 34 0.46 8.41 -0.39
CA GLU A 34 0.29 9.78 0.08
C GLU A 34 1.58 10.40 0.61
N TYR A 35 2.56 9.58 1.04
CA TYR A 35 3.89 10.06 1.40
C TYR A 35 4.65 10.64 0.20
N TRP A 36 4.29 10.21 -1.01
CA TRP A 36 4.97 10.56 -2.25
C TRP A 36 4.18 11.57 -3.09
N ILE A 37 3.19 12.25 -2.51
CA ILE A 37 2.51 13.35 -3.18
C ILE A 37 3.32 14.64 -2.92
N ASP A 38 3.66 15.35 -3.99
CA ASP A 38 4.40 16.61 -3.94
C ASP A 38 3.84 17.59 -4.99
N TYR A 39 4.38 18.81 -5.06
CA TYR A 39 3.93 19.82 -6.00
C TYR A 39 4.24 19.42 -7.46
N ASP A 40 3.26 19.65 -8.34
CA ASP A 40 3.49 19.58 -9.77
C ASP A 40 4.32 20.79 -10.22
N VAL A 41 5.57 20.54 -10.61
CA VAL A 41 6.49 21.58 -11.11
C VAL A 41 6.41 21.76 -12.62
N ASP A 42 5.80 20.82 -13.33
CA ASP A 42 5.69 20.81 -14.79
C ASP A 42 4.38 21.44 -15.28
N GLY A 43 3.46 21.76 -14.36
CA GLY A 43 2.24 22.53 -14.64
C GLY A 43 1.19 21.79 -15.47
N ASN A 44 1.29 20.45 -15.56
CA ASN A 44 0.44 19.61 -16.41
C ASN A 44 -0.81 19.08 -15.68
N SER A 45 -0.92 19.27 -14.36
CA SER A 45 -2.07 18.86 -13.55
C SER A 45 -2.33 19.79 -12.36
N THR A 46 -3.33 19.46 -11.53
CA THR A 46 -3.57 20.08 -10.21
C THR A 46 -2.27 20.33 -9.46
N ILE A 47 -2.24 21.34 -8.59
CA ILE A 47 -1.08 21.76 -7.76
C ILE A 47 -0.28 20.60 -7.12
N LEU A 48 -0.86 19.40 -6.98
CA LEU A 48 -0.27 18.20 -6.41
C LEU A 48 -0.19 17.05 -7.44
N ALA A 49 0.95 16.35 -7.48
CA ALA A 49 1.23 15.18 -8.31
C ALA A 49 1.86 14.04 -7.49
N GLY A 50 1.66 12.80 -7.93
CA GLY A 50 2.25 11.62 -7.30
C GLY A 50 3.66 11.34 -7.84
N MET A 51 4.64 11.24 -6.93
CA MET A 51 6.03 10.92 -7.23
C MET A 51 6.26 9.41 -7.29
N LYS A 52 7.18 9.00 -8.16
CA LYS A 52 7.50 7.58 -8.34
C LYS A 52 8.05 6.97 -7.06
N MET A 53 7.39 5.92 -6.59
CA MET A 53 7.81 5.20 -5.40
C MET A 53 8.96 4.23 -5.71
N PRO A 54 9.96 4.12 -4.80
CA PRO A 54 10.89 3.01 -4.84
C PRO A 54 10.17 1.66 -4.74
N VAL A 55 10.54 0.70 -5.60
CA VAL A 55 9.85 -0.60 -5.74
C VAL A 55 9.67 -1.37 -4.43
N LYS A 56 10.62 -1.25 -3.50
CA LYS A 56 10.52 -1.89 -2.17
C LYS A 56 9.29 -1.41 -1.38
N TYR A 57 8.96 -0.13 -1.50
CA TYR A 57 7.82 0.46 -0.80
C TYR A 57 6.49 0.13 -1.51
N VAL A 58 6.51 -0.08 -2.83
CA VAL A 58 5.35 -0.62 -3.56
C VAL A 58 5.06 -2.06 -3.12
N ALA A 59 6.10 -2.89 -2.95
CA ALA A 59 5.95 -4.25 -2.44
C ALA A 59 5.44 -4.28 -0.98
N GLU A 60 5.94 -3.38 -0.12
CA GLU A 60 5.41 -3.22 1.24
C GLU A 60 3.93 -2.78 1.23
N MET A 61 3.55 -1.85 0.33
CA MET A 61 2.15 -1.40 0.18
C MET A 61 1.22 -2.51 -0.32
N PHE A 62 1.72 -3.37 -1.21
CA PHE A 62 1.01 -4.58 -1.63
C PHE A 62 0.74 -5.48 -0.42
N CYS A 63 1.76 -5.79 0.38
CA CYS A 63 1.60 -6.60 1.58
C CYS A 63 0.63 -5.99 2.60
N ASP A 64 0.69 -4.66 2.79
CA ASP A 64 -0.23 -3.93 3.68
C ASP A 64 -1.69 -4.12 3.27
N ARG A 65 -2.00 -4.01 1.97
CA ARG A 65 -3.36 -4.26 1.46
C ARG A 65 -3.80 -5.71 1.59
N VAL A 66 -2.89 -6.67 1.35
CA VAL A 66 -3.20 -8.09 1.55
C VAL A 66 -3.54 -8.36 3.02
N ALA A 67 -2.73 -7.83 3.94
CA ALA A 67 -2.96 -7.98 5.37
C ALA A 67 -4.27 -7.30 5.81
N ALA A 68 -4.54 -6.07 5.35
CA ALA A 68 -5.77 -5.36 5.65
C ALA A 68 -7.01 -6.12 5.16
N SER A 69 -7.00 -6.60 3.91
CA SER A 69 -8.12 -7.39 3.37
C SER A 69 -8.33 -8.69 4.14
N ARG A 70 -7.26 -9.40 4.54
CA ARG A 70 -7.36 -10.60 5.38
C ARG A 70 -8.01 -10.30 6.73
N ILE A 71 -7.60 -9.22 7.38
CA ILE A 71 -8.15 -8.82 8.69
C ILE A 71 -9.62 -8.42 8.58
N TYR A 72 -9.99 -7.68 7.54
CA TYR A 72 -11.37 -7.22 7.36
C TYR A 72 -12.33 -8.32 6.92
N ASN A 73 -11.89 -9.23 6.04
CA ASN A 73 -12.76 -10.26 5.48
C ASN A 73 -12.69 -11.61 6.24
N LYS A 74 -11.66 -11.83 7.05
CA LYS A 74 -11.48 -13.04 7.90
C LYS A 74 -11.69 -14.32 7.09
N ASP A 75 -12.61 -15.19 7.52
CA ASP A 75 -12.93 -16.47 6.87
C ASP A 75 -13.52 -16.31 5.46
N LYS A 76 -13.95 -15.08 5.08
CA LYS A 76 -14.46 -14.76 3.75
C LYS A 76 -13.37 -14.23 2.80
N TYR A 77 -12.12 -14.14 3.26
CA TYR A 77 -11.03 -13.60 2.48
C TYR A 77 -10.82 -14.38 1.17
N LYS A 78 -10.65 -13.63 0.08
CA LYS A 78 -10.23 -14.12 -1.22
C LYS A 78 -9.00 -13.34 -1.69
N ASP A 79 -8.15 -14.01 -2.45
CA ASP A 79 -6.96 -13.38 -3.05
C ASP A 79 -7.32 -12.22 -4.00
N SER A 80 -8.57 -12.14 -4.47
CA SER A 80 -9.10 -11.00 -5.25
C SER A 80 -9.45 -9.77 -4.40
N ASP A 81 -9.71 -9.91 -3.10
CA ASP A 81 -10.21 -8.81 -2.26
C ASP A 81 -9.30 -7.57 -2.26
N PRO A 82 -7.96 -7.69 -2.19
CA PRO A 82 -7.06 -6.53 -2.28
C PRO A 82 -7.19 -5.79 -3.62
N LEU A 83 -7.39 -6.51 -4.73
CA LEU A 83 -7.61 -5.92 -6.04
C LEU A 83 -8.97 -5.22 -6.11
N ASP A 84 -10.03 -5.87 -5.62
CA ASP A 84 -11.39 -5.29 -5.60
C ASP A 84 -11.42 -3.99 -4.78
N TYR A 85 -10.70 -3.96 -3.66
CA TYR A 85 -10.54 -2.74 -2.86
C TYR A 85 -9.79 -1.63 -3.61
N TYR A 86 -8.69 -1.98 -4.29
CA TYR A 86 -7.93 -1.04 -5.11
C TYR A 86 -8.78 -0.46 -6.25
N ILE A 87 -9.53 -1.30 -6.99
CA ILE A 87 -10.38 -0.89 -8.11
C ILE A 87 -11.45 0.11 -7.66
N LYS A 88 -12.05 -0.08 -6.48
CA LYS A 88 -13.04 0.85 -5.93
C LYS A 88 -12.50 2.26 -5.67
N GLY A 89 -11.19 2.40 -5.49
CA GLY A 89 -10.52 3.70 -5.30
C GLY A 89 -9.90 4.28 -6.57
N LEU A 90 -10.00 3.60 -7.71
CA LEU A 90 -9.47 4.11 -8.99
C LEU A 90 -10.10 5.48 -9.32
N GLY A 91 -9.25 6.40 -9.79
CA GLY A 91 -9.65 7.79 -10.07
C GLY A 91 -9.57 8.73 -8.86
N HIS A 92 -9.43 8.22 -7.64
CA HIS A 92 -9.20 9.03 -6.44
C HIS A 92 -7.74 9.06 -5.97
N TYR A 93 -6.90 8.15 -6.48
CA TYR A 93 -5.50 8.08 -6.11
C TYR A 93 -4.65 9.08 -6.90
N ILE A 94 -3.98 9.98 -6.19
CA ILE A 94 -2.88 10.78 -6.74
C ILE A 94 -1.60 9.93 -6.61
N MET A 95 -1.36 9.07 -7.60
CA MET A 95 -0.24 8.14 -7.62
C MET A 95 0.51 8.24 -8.95
N HIS A 96 1.84 8.11 -8.90
CA HIS A 96 2.64 8.08 -10.12
C HIS A 96 2.22 6.91 -11.02
N PRO A 97 2.08 7.08 -12.35
CA PRO A 97 1.60 6.03 -13.24
C PRO A 97 2.35 4.70 -13.13
N GLU A 98 3.69 4.72 -13.10
CA GLU A 98 4.48 3.48 -12.94
C GLU A 98 4.34 2.82 -11.55
N THR A 99 4.03 3.61 -10.50
CA THR A 99 3.76 3.05 -9.17
C THR A 99 2.40 2.38 -9.16
N ASP A 100 1.42 3.02 -9.76
CA ASP A 100 0.05 2.53 -9.90
C ASP A 100 0.01 1.24 -10.73
N GLU A 101 0.69 1.24 -11.88
CA GLU A 101 0.79 0.06 -12.75
C GLU A 101 1.47 -1.12 -12.04
N LEU A 102 2.59 -0.89 -11.34
CA LEU A 102 3.27 -1.97 -10.61
C LEU A 102 2.37 -2.54 -9.51
N LEU A 103 1.72 -1.68 -8.72
CA LEU A 103 0.81 -2.11 -7.66
C LEU A 103 -0.36 -2.91 -8.23
N HIS A 104 -1.03 -2.39 -9.26
CA HIS A 104 -2.14 -3.05 -9.93
C HIS A 104 -1.74 -4.42 -10.48
N ASN A 105 -0.58 -4.52 -11.14
CA ASN A 105 -0.08 -5.78 -11.68
C ASN A 105 0.17 -6.83 -10.58
N LEU A 106 0.71 -6.43 -9.42
CA LEU A 106 0.89 -7.34 -8.29
C LEU A 106 -0.44 -7.79 -7.67
N LEU A 107 -1.41 -6.88 -7.52
CA LEU A 107 -2.74 -7.19 -7.00
C LEU A 107 -3.51 -8.12 -7.95
N LYS A 108 -3.40 -7.88 -9.26
CA LYS A 108 -3.96 -8.77 -10.28
C LYS A 108 -3.28 -10.14 -10.29
N MET A 109 -1.95 -10.18 -10.17
CA MET A 109 -1.22 -11.44 -10.06
C MET A 109 -1.65 -12.25 -8.85
N LEU A 110 -1.90 -11.59 -7.70
CA LEU A 110 -2.45 -12.24 -6.52
C LEU A 110 -3.84 -12.83 -6.81
N ALA A 111 -4.74 -12.06 -7.41
CA ALA A 111 -6.08 -12.52 -7.76
C ALA A 111 -6.07 -13.72 -8.72
N ASP A 112 -5.16 -13.72 -9.71
CA ASP A 112 -5.12 -14.73 -10.77
C ASP A 112 -4.31 -15.99 -10.40
N LYS A 113 -3.23 -15.84 -9.63
CA LYS A 113 -2.23 -16.90 -9.39
C LYS A 113 -2.01 -17.24 -7.92
N GLY A 114 -2.64 -16.50 -7.01
CA GLY A 114 -2.58 -16.72 -5.59
C GLY A 114 -1.28 -16.25 -4.92
N GLU A 115 -1.28 -16.40 -3.60
CA GLU A 115 -0.25 -15.86 -2.71
C GLU A 115 1.16 -16.41 -3.02
N GLU A 116 1.32 -17.72 -3.03
CA GLU A 116 2.65 -18.37 -3.16
C GLU A 116 3.40 -17.92 -4.41
N TYR A 117 2.72 -17.93 -5.56
CA TYR A 117 3.28 -17.49 -6.84
C TYR A 117 3.69 -16.01 -6.79
N THR A 118 2.79 -15.16 -6.27
CA THR A 118 2.98 -13.71 -6.27
C THR A 118 4.15 -13.30 -5.38
N PHE A 119 4.27 -13.88 -4.18
CA PHE A 119 5.40 -13.62 -3.29
C PHE A 119 6.73 -14.12 -3.85
N ALA A 120 6.74 -15.27 -4.53
CA ALA A 120 7.92 -15.77 -5.23
C ALA A 120 8.35 -14.80 -6.35
N TYR A 121 7.39 -14.31 -7.15
CA TYR A 121 7.64 -13.34 -8.21
C TYR A 121 8.21 -12.03 -7.66
N ILE A 122 7.63 -11.47 -6.58
CA ILE A 122 8.10 -10.23 -5.96
C ILE A 122 9.56 -10.36 -5.51
N LYS A 123 9.92 -11.46 -4.84
CA LYS A 123 11.30 -11.71 -4.39
C LYS A 123 12.28 -11.82 -5.56
N ALA A 124 11.89 -12.53 -6.61
CA ALA A 124 12.77 -12.84 -7.73
C ALA A 124 12.93 -11.69 -8.74
N ASN A 125 11.89 -10.88 -8.94
CA ASN A 125 11.82 -9.91 -10.06
C ASN A 125 11.67 -8.46 -9.60
N VAL A 126 10.95 -8.20 -8.50
CA VAL A 126 10.69 -6.82 -8.04
C VAL A 126 11.77 -6.34 -7.08
N LEU A 127 12.15 -7.17 -6.11
CA LEU A 127 13.09 -6.81 -5.06
C LEU A 127 14.55 -7.20 -5.36
N LYS A 128 14.78 -7.92 -6.45
CA LYS A 128 16.12 -8.39 -6.80
C LYS A 128 17.02 -7.20 -7.14
N LYS A 129 18.00 -6.94 -6.28
CA LYS A 129 19.05 -5.95 -6.57
C LYS A 129 19.79 -6.38 -7.82
N LYS A 130 19.84 -5.53 -8.85
CA LYS A 130 20.85 -5.68 -9.90
C LYS A 130 22.21 -5.66 -9.19
N LYS A 131 23.02 -6.71 -9.35
CA LYS A 131 24.44 -6.65 -8.96
C LYS A 131 24.99 -5.40 -9.63
N LYS A 132 25.47 -4.42 -8.85
CA LYS A 132 26.31 -3.37 -9.43
C LYS A 132 27.46 -4.09 -10.10
N GLY A 133 27.51 -4.07 -11.43
CA GLY A 133 28.71 -4.48 -12.14
C GLY A 133 29.85 -3.64 -11.59
N GLY A 134 30.85 -4.30 -11.04
CA GLY A 134 32.08 -3.63 -10.63
C GLY A 134 32.68 -2.96 -11.85
N LEU A 135 32.93 -1.67 -11.72
CA LEU A 135 34.01 -0.98 -12.41
C LEU A 135 35.11 -0.79 -11.38
#